data_AF-A0A5K0ZM79-F1
#
_entry.id   AF-A0A5K0ZM79-F1
#
_cell.length_a   1.000
_cell.length_b   1.000
_cell.length_c   1.000
_cell.angle_alpha   90.00
_cell.angle_beta   90.00
_cell.angle_gamma   90.00
#
_symmetry.space_group_name_H-M   'P 1'
#
loop_
_entity.id
_entity.type
_entity.pdbx_description
1 polymer ?
#
loop_
_entity_poly.entity_id
_entity_poly.type
_entity_poly.pdbx_seq_one_letter_code
_entity_poly.pdbx_strand_id
1 'polypeptide(L)' 'MNSNGRTRVGKYEVGRTIGEGNFAKVKFARNVETGESVAIKILDKDKVLKHKMIGQ' A
#
# COMPACT_ATOMS: atom_id res chain seq x y z
N MET A 1 23.57 -8.35 11.47
CA MET A 1 22.52 -7.49 12.05
C MET A 1 21.49 -7.23 10.96
N ASN A 2 20.40 -8.01 10.90
CA ASN A 2 19.37 -7.80 9.88
C ASN A 2 18.53 -6.59 10.26
N SER A 3 18.79 -5.47 9.59
CA SER A 3 17.91 -4.31 9.55
C SER A 3 16.59 -4.73 8.89
N ASN A 4 15.70 -5.33 9.68
CA ASN A 4 14.27 -5.43 9.38
C ASN A 4 13.68 -4.02 9.44
N GLY A 5 14.05 -3.19 8.46
CA GLY A 5 13.49 -1.86 8.28
C GLY A 5 12.03 -2.04 7.93
N ARG A 6 11.16 -1.91 8.94
CA ARG A 6 9.72 -1.91 8.73
C ARG A 6 9.41 -0.80 7.73
N THR A 7 8.95 -1.18 6.54
CA THR A 7 8.63 -0.23 5.47
C THR A 7 7.57 0.71 5.99
N ARG A 8 7.89 2.00 6.12
CA ARG A 8 6.98 3.01 6.66
C ARG A 8 6.57 3.97 5.56
N VAL A 9 5.28 4.31 5.51
CA VAL A 9 4.73 5.32 4.60
C VAL A 9 4.06 6.38 5.48
N GLY A 10 4.72 7.53 5.64
CA GLY A 10 4.29 8.56 6.59
C GLY A 10 4.16 7.98 8.00
N LYS A 11 2.96 8.05 8.58
CA LYS A 11 2.65 7.51 9.92
C LYS A 11 2.23 6.03 9.94
N TYR A 12 2.25 5.35 8.79
CA TYR A 12 1.78 3.97 8.69
C TYR A 12 2.95 3.01 8.58
N GLU A 13 3.01 2.05 9.48
CA GLU A 13 3.89 0.90 9.39
C GLU A 13 3.27 -0.12 8.44
N VAL A 14 3.88 -0.33 7.28
CA VAL A 14 3.35 -1.17 6.22
C VAL A 14 3.85 -2.59 6.39
N GLY A 15 2.91 -3.53 6.45
CA GLY A 15 3.16 -4.95 6.61
C GLY A 15 2.94 -5.74 5.32
N ARG A 16 2.41 -6.95 5.50
CA ARG A 16 2.17 -7.91 4.41
C ARG A 16 1.10 -7.43 3.43
N THR A 17 1.20 -7.93 2.20
CA THR A 17 0.13 -7.83 1.21
C THR A 17 -1.07 -8.65 1.70
N ILE A 18 -2.26 -8.04 1.64
CA ILE A 18 -3.54 -8.67 1.98
C ILE A 18 -4.48 -8.75 0.78
N GLY A 19 -4.14 -8.13 -0.35
CA GLY A 19 -4.86 -8.27 -1.59
C GLY A 19 -4.01 -7.86 -2.78
N GLU A 20 -4.23 -8.51 -3.92
CA GLU A 20 -3.58 -8.19 -5.19
C GLU A 20 -4.64 -8.20 -6.28
N GLY A 21 -4.72 -7.11 -7.03
CA GLY A 21 -5.58 -6.97 -8.20
C GLY A 21 -4.78 -6.48 -9.39
N ASN A 22 -5.41 -6.45 -10.57
CA ASN A 22 -4.74 -6.13 -11.82
C ASN A 22 -4.01 -4.76 -11.79
N PHE A 23 -4.63 -3.76 -11.16
CA PHE A 23 -4.14 -2.38 -11.12
C PHE A 23 -3.62 -1.93 -9.75
N ALA A 24 -3.69 -2.79 -8.73
CA ALA A 24 -3.41 -2.38 -7.37
C ALA A 24 -2.91 -3.52 -6.48
N LYS A 25 -2.05 -3.17 -5.51
CA LYS A 25 -1.66 -4.04 -4.41
C LYS A 25 -2.16 -3.45 -3.09
N VAL A 26 -2.86 -4.25 -2.29
CA VAL A 26 -3.37 -3.84 -0.98
C VAL A 26 -2.48 -4.43 0.10
N LYS A 27 -1.92 -3.60 0.95
CA LYS A 27 -1.13 -4.02 2.11
C LYS A 27 -1.83 -3.68 3.41
N PHE A 28 -1.69 -4.56 4.39
CA PHE A 28 -2.03 -4.25 5.77
C PHE A 28 -1.03 -3.23 6.30
N ALA A 29 -1.50 -2.25 7.05
CA ALA A 29 -0.64 -1.32 7.74
C ALA A 29 -1.23 -0.96 9.10
N ARG A 30 -0.37 -0.45 9.99
CA ARG A 30 -0.76 0.05 11.31
C ARG A 30 -0.43 1.52 11.40
N ASN A 31 -1.39 2.35 11.82
CA ASN A 31 -1.09 3.72 12.20
C ASN A 31 -0.27 3.70 13.48
N VAL A 32 0.94 4.26 13.46
CA VAL A 32 1.83 4.26 14.64
C VAL A 32 1.40 5.24 15.72
N GLU A 33 0.52 6.20 15.41
CA GLU A 33 -0.01 7.18 16.37
C GLU A 33 -1.22 6.61 17.11
N THR A 34 -2.18 6.04 16.38
CA THR A 34 -3.45 5.54 16.97
C THR A 34 -3.43 4.04 17.26
N GLY A 35 -2.47 3.31 16.68
CA GLY A 35 -2.41 1.85 16.77
C GLY A 35 -3.43 1.13 15.88
N GLU A 36 -4.28 1.85 15.16
CA GLU A 36 -5.35 1.28 14.33
C GLU A 36 -4.81 0.53 13.12
N SER A 37 -5.51 -0.55 12.79
CA SER A 37 -5.24 -1.37 11.62
C SER A 37 -5.95 -0.81 10.39
N VAL A 38 -5.20 -0.60 9.31
CA VAL A 38 -5.72 -0.05 8.05
C VAL A 38 -5.26 -0.87 6.85
N ALA A 39 -5.94 -0.71 5.73
CA ALA A 39 -5.52 -1.24 4.43
C ALA A 39 -5.02 -0.10 3.54
N ILE A 40 -3.81 -0.23 2.98
CA ILE A 40 -3.24 0.71 2.02
C ILE A 40 -3.35 0.11 0.63
N LYS A 41 -4.13 0.73 -0.26
CA LYS A 41 -4.21 0.38 -1.67
C LYS A 41 -3.16 1.17 -2.45
N ILE A 42 -2.17 0.45 -2.98
CA ILE A 42 -1.06 0.98 -3.76
C ILE A 42 -1.44 0.84 -5.24
N LEU A 43 -1.54 1.97 -5.94
CA LEU A 43 -1.83 2.03 -7.37
C LEU A 43 -0.54 2.22 -8.15
N ASP A 44 -0.35 1.40 -9.18
CA ASP A 44 0.74 1.55 -10.13
C ASP A 44 0.33 2.60 -11.18
N LYS A 45 0.93 3.79 -11.10
CA LYS A 45 0.58 4.92 -11.99
C LYS A 45 0.76 4.55 -13.45
N ASP A 46 1.79 3.78 -13.81
CA ASP A 46 2.05 3.41 -15.19
C ASP A 46 1.00 2.45 -15.72
N LYS A 47 0.57 1.48 -14.90
CA LYS A 47 -0.53 0.57 -15.25
C LYS A 47 -1.86 1.31 -15.37
N VAL A 48 -2.15 2.23 -14.44
CA VAL A 48 -3.39 3.03 -14.45
C VAL A 48 -3.44 3.95 -15.68
N LEU A 49 -2.33 4.61 -16.02
CA LEU A 49 -2.23 5.50 -17.18
C LEU A 49 -2.32 4.72 -18.49
N LYS A 50 -1.63 3.59 -18.62
CA LYS A 50 -1.69 2.74 -19.82
C LYS A 50 -3.08 2.18 -20.09
N HIS A 51 -3.85 1.89 -19.04
CA HIS A 51 -5.20 1.35 -19.17
C HIS A 51 -6.32 2.41 -19.21
N LYS A 52 -6.00 3.72 -19.31
CA LYS A 52 -6.99 4.82 -19.40
C LYS A 52 -8.10 4.76 -18.32
N MET A 53 -7.79 4.36 -17.09
CA MET A 53 -8.78 4.26 -15.99
C MET A 53 -9.01 5.60 -15.25
N ILE A 54 -8.99 6.74 -15.98
CA ILE A 54 -9.23 8.10 -15.45
C ILE A 54 -10.25 8.90 -16.31
N GLY A 55 -11.03 8.24 -17.17
CA GLY A 55 -12.13 8.93 -17.84
C GLY A 55 -13.06 8.02 -18.60
N GLN A 56 -14.18 7.66 -17.97
CA GLN A 56 -15.49 7.58 -18.61
C GLN A 56 -16.57 7.84 -17.56
#